data_AF-B3T9X9-F1
#
_entry.id   AF-B3T9X9-F1
#
_cell.length_a   1.000
_cell.length_b   1.000
_cell.length_c   1.000
_cell.angle_alpha   90.00
_cell.angle_beta   90.00
_cell.angle_gamma   90.00
#
_symmetry.space_group_name_H-M   'P 1'
#
loop_
_entity.id
_entity.type
_entity.pdbx_description
1 polymer ?
#
loop_
_entity_poly.entity_id
_entity_poly.type
_entity_poly.pdbx_seq_one_letter_code
_entity_poly.pdbx_strand_id
1 'polypeptide(L)'
;MFTGVIAMVDRVDSRLPYFALVVGMIAISTSAILIRLSNSDPLVIGSYRQSFATLLFVPFLFKDRGGELLSIPRSKIMEMAITGILLGGHFGFFISSVKATSIAASVLLGTCHVVYVAIIGWLILGERLNQRAV
;
A
#
# COMPACT_ATOMS: atom_id res chain seq x y z
N MET A 1 -7.40 26.83 -12.06
CA MET A 1 -7.42 25.75 -11.06
C MET A 1 -6.08 25.01 -10.97
N PHE A 2 -5.41 24.68 -12.07
CA PHE A 2 -4.08 24.02 -12.07
C PHE A 2 -2.93 24.86 -11.49
N THR A 3 -2.97 26.18 -11.62
CA THR A 3 -1.91 27.09 -11.11
C THR A 3 -1.79 27.09 -9.58
N GLY A 4 -2.91 26.85 -8.87
CA GLY A 4 -2.92 26.80 -7.39
C GLY A 4 -2.34 25.50 -6.81
N VAL A 5 -2.44 24.39 -7.56
CA VAL A 5 -1.87 23.09 -7.16
C VAL A 5 -0.35 23.10 -7.31
N ILE A 6 0.16 23.68 -8.39
CA ILE A 6 1.61 23.81 -8.63
C ILE A 6 2.27 24.68 -7.55
N ALA A 7 1.65 25.81 -7.21
CA ALA A 7 2.15 26.69 -6.15
C ALA A 7 2.14 26.06 -4.73
N MET A 8 1.27 25.06 -4.49
CA MET A 8 1.25 24.32 -3.22
C MET A 8 2.32 23.23 -3.17
N VAL A 9 2.61 22.58 -4.31
CA VAL A 9 3.73 21.62 -4.45
C VAL A 9 5.08 22.32 -4.23
N ASP A 10 5.24 23.55 -4.73
CA ASP A 10 6.46 24.35 -4.54
C ASP A 10 6.73 24.78 -3.08
N ARG A 11 5.72 24.70 -2.18
CA ARG A 11 5.90 25.00 -0.75
C ARG A 11 6.23 23.78 0.11
N VAL A 12 6.16 22.57 -0.44
CA VAL A 12 6.56 21.37 0.28
C VAL A 12 8.08 21.27 0.15
N ASP A 13 8.80 21.42 1.26
CA ASP A 13 10.24 21.12 1.31
C ASP A 13 10.44 19.70 0.75
N SER A 14 10.96 19.63 -0.48
CA SER A 14 11.00 18.38 -1.25
C SER A 14 11.87 17.33 -0.55
N ARG A 15 12.71 17.74 0.41
CA ARG A 15 13.55 16.86 1.22
C ARG A 15 12.75 15.86 2.06
N LEU A 16 11.58 16.26 2.59
CA LEU A 16 10.80 15.41 3.47
C LEU A 16 10.17 14.20 2.72
N PRO A 17 9.52 14.37 1.55
CA PRO A 17 9.10 13.25 0.72
C PRO A 17 10.25 12.32 0.31
N TYR A 18 11.39 12.86 -0.12
CA TYR A 18 12.54 12.03 -0.49
C TYR A 18 13.08 11.22 0.69
N PHE A 19 13.16 11.84 1.87
CA PHE A 19 13.56 11.13 3.09
C PHE A 19 12.57 10.01 3.46
N ALA A 20 11.26 10.29 3.40
CA ALA A 20 10.22 9.30 3.66
C ALA A 20 10.30 8.11 2.68
N LEU A 21 10.61 8.37 1.40
CA LEU A 21 10.82 7.32 0.40
C LEU A 21 12.03 6.44 0.74
N VAL A 22 13.16 7.02 1.16
CA VAL A 22 14.34 6.26 1.57
C VAL A 22 14.01 5.35 2.77
N VAL A 23 13.33 5.90 3.79
CA VAL A 23 12.90 5.13 4.96
C VAL A 23 11.95 4.00 4.55
N GLY A 24 10.97 4.31 3.70
CA GLY A 24 10.02 3.33 3.16
C GLY A 24 10.72 2.21 2.37
N MET A 25 11.70 2.57 1.53
CA MET A 25 12.46 1.61 0.72
C MET A 25 13.25 0.62 1.60
N ILE A 26 13.92 1.12 2.64
CA ILE A 26 14.65 0.27 3.60
C ILE A 26 13.67 -0.66 4.34
N ALA A 27 12.53 -0.12 4.79
CA ALA A 27 11.52 -0.89 5.51
C ALA A 27 10.92 -2.01 4.65
N ILE A 28 10.53 -1.71 3.41
CA ILE A 28 9.96 -2.68 2.47
C ILE A 28 10.99 -3.75 2.10
N SER A 29 12.23 -3.36 1.80
CA SER A 29 13.32 -4.29 1.43
C SER A 29 13.63 -5.30 2.54
N THR A 30 13.60 -4.85 3.79
CA THR A 30 13.87 -5.71 4.95
C THR A 30 12.68 -6.61 5.31
N SER A 31 11.46 -6.22 4.93
CA SER A 31 10.24 -6.94 5.31
C SER A 31 10.23 -8.41 4.87
N ALA A 32 10.65 -8.73 3.64
CA ALA A 32 10.62 -10.10 3.14
C ALA A 32 11.59 -11.02 3.90
N ILE A 33 12.74 -10.48 4.32
CA ILE A 33 13.75 -11.19 5.11
C ILE A 33 13.19 -11.51 6.51
N LEU A 34 12.56 -10.53 7.18
CA LEU A 34 11.96 -10.72 8.49
C LEU A 34 10.79 -11.71 8.46
N ILE A 35 9.97 -11.69 7.40
CA ILE A 35 8.91 -12.69 7.18
C ILE A 35 9.50 -14.10 7.08
N ARG A 36 10.57 -14.27 6.29
CA ARG A 36 11.21 -15.56 6.07
C ARG A 36 11.86 -16.11 7.34
N LEU A 37 12.38 -15.24 8.19
CA LEU A 37 12.97 -15.60 9.48
C LEU A 37 11.90 -16.04 10.51
N SER A 38 10.63 -15.68 10.31
CA SER A 38 9.56 -16.03 11.23
C SER A 38 9.03 -17.45 11.01
N ASN A 39 8.98 -18.21 12.09
CA ASN A 39 8.42 -19.57 12.12
C ASN A 39 6.87 -19.61 12.10
N SER A 40 6.20 -18.47 12.30
CA SER A 40 4.74 -18.40 12.36
C SER A 40 4.07 -18.59 10.99
N ASP A 41 2.81 -19.00 10.96
CA ASP A 41 2.04 -19.12 9.73
C ASP A 41 1.88 -17.78 8.98
N PRO A 42 1.80 -17.78 7.64
CA PRO A 42 1.68 -16.57 6.83
C PRO A 42 0.53 -15.64 7.27
N LEU A 43 -0.64 -16.22 7.57
CA LEU A 43 -1.82 -15.47 8.00
C LEU A 43 -1.64 -14.84 9.38
N VAL A 44 -0.92 -15.51 10.28
CA VAL A 44 -0.59 -14.97 11.60
C VAL A 44 0.31 -13.75 11.45
N ILE A 45 1.38 -13.87 10.66
CA ILE A 45 2.30 -12.77 10.38
C ILE A 45 1.55 -11.58 9.77
N GLY A 46 0.72 -11.83 8.75
CA GLY A 46 -0.06 -10.78 8.07
C GLY A 46 -1.03 -10.06 9.01
N SER A 47 -1.76 -10.84 9.82
CA SER A 47 -2.75 -10.30 10.78
C SER A 47 -2.10 -9.39 11.81
N TYR A 48 -0.99 -9.83 12.42
CA TYR A 48 -0.27 -8.98 13.38
C TYR A 48 0.25 -7.72 12.70
N ARG A 49 0.89 -7.84 11.54
CA ARG A 49 1.52 -6.69 10.87
C ARG A 49 0.50 -5.61 10.50
N GLN A 50 -0.66 -6.00 9.97
CA GLN A 50 -1.73 -5.06 9.61
C GLN A 50 -2.46 -4.50 10.84
N SER A 51 -2.65 -5.30 11.89
CA SER A 51 -3.27 -4.82 13.13
C SER A 51 -2.39 -3.79 13.83
N PHE A 52 -1.08 -4.05 13.95
CA PHE A 52 -0.13 -3.08 14.51
C PHE A 52 -0.07 -1.79 13.70
N ALA A 53 0.00 -1.88 12.37
CA ALA A 53 -0.03 -0.70 11.52
C ALA A 53 -1.32 0.10 11.71
N THR A 54 -2.47 -0.57 11.75
CA THR A 54 -3.77 0.09 11.98
C THR A 54 -3.79 0.79 13.34
N LEU A 55 -3.44 0.10 14.42
CA LEU A 55 -3.40 0.65 15.77
C LEU A 55 -2.46 1.84 15.90
N LEU A 56 -1.33 1.83 15.18
CA LEU A 56 -0.39 2.94 15.17
C LEU A 56 -1.01 4.20 14.56
N PHE A 57 -1.86 4.06 13.54
CA PHE A 57 -2.54 5.18 12.88
C PHE A 57 -3.84 5.64 13.56
N VAL A 58 -4.49 4.77 14.33
CA VAL A 58 -5.71 5.07 15.08
C VAL A 58 -5.66 6.39 15.88
N PRO A 59 -4.63 6.70 16.70
CA PRO A 59 -4.63 7.95 17.48
C PRO A 59 -4.58 9.20 16.60
N PHE A 60 -3.88 9.15 15.46
CA PHE A 60 -3.82 10.26 14.50
C PHE A 60 -5.17 10.45 13.80
N LEU A 61 -5.85 9.35 13.47
CA LEU A 61 -7.18 9.38 12.88
C LEU A 61 -8.20 10.08 13.79
N PHE A 62 -8.23 9.73 15.07
CA PHE A 62 -9.14 10.36 16.02
C PHE A 62 -8.80 11.82 16.30
N LYS A 63 -7.50 12.17 16.35
CA LYS A 63 -7.05 13.54 16.59
C LYS A 63 -7.47 14.51 15.48
N ASP A 64 -7.29 14.11 14.22
CA ASP A 64 -7.45 15.03 13.09
C ASP A 64 -8.84 14.94 12.44
N ARG A 65 -9.47 13.75 12.48
CA ARG A 65 -10.64 13.40 11.65
C ARG A 65 -11.71 12.60 12.39
N GLY A 66 -11.66 12.50 13.72
CA GLY A 66 -12.55 11.64 14.51
C GLY A 66 -14.04 11.92 14.30
N GLY A 67 -14.43 13.19 14.11
CA GLY A 67 -15.81 13.57 13.82
C GLY A 67 -16.31 13.16 12.43
N GLU A 68 -15.40 13.09 11.44
CA GLU A 68 -15.74 12.69 10.08
C GLU A 68 -16.09 11.19 9.99
N LEU A 69 -15.50 10.35 10.86
CA LEU A 69 -15.79 8.91 10.91
C LEU A 69 -17.28 8.61 11.16
N LEU A 70 -17.93 9.42 12.00
CA LEU A 70 -19.34 9.27 12.34
C LEU A 70 -20.28 9.69 11.19
N SER A 71 -19.78 10.45 10.23
CA SER A 71 -20.54 10.95 9.08
C SER A 71 -20.41 10.07 7.82
N ILE A 72 -19.64 8.97 7.89
CA ILE A 72 -19.39 8.11 6.73
C ILE A 72 -20.69 7.37 6.34
N PRO A 73 -21.15 7.49 5.09
CA PRO A 73 -22.34 6.78 4.63
C PRO A 73 -22.10 5.27 4.57
N ARG A 74 -23.14 4.46 4.84
CA ARG A 74 -23.05 2.99 4.87
C ARG A 74 -22.51 2.37 3.58
N SER A 75 -22.81 2.97 2.42
CA SER A 75 -22.26 2.53 1.13
C SER A 75 -20.73 2.61 1.10
N LYS A 76 -20.14 3.68 1.65
CA LYS A 76 -18.70 3.84 1.76
C LYS A 76 -18.07 2.88 2.74
N ILE A 77 -18.75 2.58 3.85
CA ILE A 77 -18.29 1.54 4.79
C ILE A 77 -18.18 0.19 4.06
N MET A 78 -19.15 -0.15 3.20
CA MET A 78 -19.11 -1.39 2.43
C MET A 78 -17.96 -1.39 1.41
N GLU A 79 -17.73 -0.30 0.68
CA GLU A 79 -16.58 -0.15 -0.23
C GLU A 79 -15.24 -0.31 0.52
N MET A 80 -15.12 0.30 1.70
CA MET A 80 -13.93 0.18 2.56
C MET A 80 -13.73 -1.26 3.05
N ALA A 81 -14.81 -1.94 3.44
CA ALA A 81 -14.76 -3.33 3.88
C ALA A 81 -14.30 -4.26 2.76
N ILE A 82 -14.85 -4.11 1.55
CA ILE A 82 -14.43 -4.88 0.36
C ILE A 82 -12.95 -4.62 0.06
N THR A 83 -12.52 -3.36 0.09
CA THR A 83 -11.12 -2.98 -0.11
C THR A 83 -10.21 -3.62 0.94
N GLY A 84 -10.64 -3.62 2.21
CA GLY A 84 -9.92 -4.25 3.31
C GLY A 84 -9.78 -5.76 3.14
N ILE A 85 -10.84 -6.46 2.70
CA ILE A 85 -10.80 -7.90 2.42
C ILE A 85 -9.83 -8.20 1.27
N LEU A 86 -9.90 -7.46 0.17
CA LEU A 86 -8.98 -7.62 -0.97
C LEU A 86 -7.53 -7.36 -0.55
N LEU A 87 -7.29 -6.32 0.24
CA LEU A 87 -5.97 -5.98 0.75
C LEU A 87 -5.44 -7.05 1.72
N GLY A 88 -6.31 -7.60 2.58
CA GLY A 88 -5.99 -8.72 3.45
C GLY A 88 -5.61 -9.97 2.66
N GLY A 89 -6.38 -10.31 1.63
CA GLY A 89 -6.05 -11.38 0.69
C GLY A 89 -4.71 -11.16 -0.01
N HIS A 90 -4.46 -9.94 -0.50
CA HIS A 90 -3.18 -9.55 -1.10
C HIS A 90 -1.99 -9.79 -0.16
N PHE A 91 -2.06 -9.32 1.09
CA PHE A 91 -1.00 -9.57 2.06
C PHE A 91 -0.86 -11.06 2.41
N GLY A 92 -1.97 -11.80 2.49
CA GLY A 92 -1.97 -13.25 2.67
C GLY A 92 -1.19 -13.95 1.55
N PHE A 93 -1.47 -13.64 0.29
CA PHE A 93 -0.76 -14.19 -0.87
C PHE A 93 0.71 -13.76 -0.91
N PHE A 94 1.02 -12.49 -0.64
CA PHE A 94 2.38 -12.00 -0.61
C PHE A 94 3.23 -12.75 0.42
N ILE A 95 2.79 -12.81 1.68
CA ILE A 95 3.53 -13.47 2.75
C ILE A 95 3.65 -14.98 2.48
N SER A 96 2.58 -15.60 1.97
CA SER A 96 2.61 -17.00 1.55
C SER A 96 3.65 -17.23 0.45
N SER A 97 3.74 -16.35 -0.55
CA SER A 97 4.73 -16.46 -1.62
C SER A 97 6.17 -16.33 -1.10
N VAL A 98 6.43 -15.44 -0.12
CA VAL A 98 7.74 -15.28 0.52
C VAL A 98 8.15 -16.55 1.28
N LYS A 99 7.20 -17.26 1.88
CA LYS A 99 7.46 -18.54 2.59
C LYS A 99 7.51 -19.74 1.65
N ALA A 100 6.74 -19.74 0.56
CA ALA A 100 6.68 -20.84 -0.40
C ALA A 100 7.85 -20.83 -1.41
N THR A 101 8.41 -19.66 -1.72
CA THR A 101 9.44 -19.49 -2.76
C THR A 101 10.69 -18.79 -2.22
N SER A 102 11.68 -18.52 -3.07
CA SER A 102 12.81 -17.67 -2.69
C SER A 102 12.37 -16.20 -2.55
N ILE A 103 13.01 -15.46 -1.64
CA ILE A 103 12.73 -14.03 -1.44
C ILE A 103 12.86 -13.27 -2.76
N ALA A 104 13.90 -13.57 -3.55
CA ALA A 104 14.13 -12.95 -4.85
C ALA A 104 12.98 -13.22 -5.83
N ALA A 105 12.55 -14.49 -5.97
CA ALA A 105 11.47 -14.83 -6.89
C ALA A 105 10.13 -14.19 -6.48
N SER A 106 9.79 -14.23 -5.18
CA SER A 106 8.58 -13.61 -4.65
C SER A 106 8.54 -12.10 -4.91
N VAL A 107 9.64 -11.39 -4.63
CA VAL A 107 9.72 -9.94 -4.84
C VAL A 107 9.69 -9.60 -6.33
N LEU A 108 10.42 -10.33 -7.18
CA LEU A 108 10.40 -10.13 -8.64
C LEU A 108 8.98 -10.29 -9.21
N LEU A 109 8.29 -11.39 -8.86
CA LEU A 109 6.90 -11.61 -9.27
C LEU A 109 5.95 -10.54 -8.72
N GLY A 110 6.18 -10.08 -7.49
CA GLY A 110 5.42 -8.97 -6.90
C GLY A 110 5.61 -7.65 -7.66
N THR A 111 6.82 -7.35 -8.11
CA THR A 111 7.11 -6.12 -8.88
C THR A 111 6.48 -6.11 -10.27
N CYS A 112 6.13 -7.28 -10.83
CA CYS A 112 5.38 -7.37 -12.08
C CYS A 112 3.97 -6.74 -12.00
N HIS A 113 3.49 -6.38 -10.80
CA HIS A 113 2.25 -5.63 -10.62
C HIS A 113 2.16 -4.37 -11.48
N VAL A 114 3.29 -3.69 -11.78
CA VAL A 114 3.30 -2.53 -12.68
C VAL A 114 2.76 -2.87 -14.06
N VAL A 115 3.11 -4.05 -14.59
CA VAL A 115 2.64 -4.53 -15.90
C VAL A 115 1.15 -4.87 -15.82
N TYR A 116 0.71 -5.55 -14.76
CA TYR A 116 -0.71 -5.89 -14.58
C TYR A 116 -1.57 -4.64 -14.46
N VAL A 117 -1.16 -3.64 -13.68
CA VAL A 117 -1.88 -2.36 -13.55
C VAL A 117 -1.95 -1.63 -14.88
N ALA A 118 -0.85 -1.59 -15.64
CA ALA A 118 -0.82 -0.93 -16.95
C ALA A 118 -1.81 -1.59 -17.94
N ILE A 119 -1.84 -2.92 -18.01
CA ILE A 119 -2.74 -3.67 -18.90
C ILE A 119 -4.19 -3.53 -18.44
N ILE A 120 -4.45 -3.73 -17.14
CA ILE A 120 -5.81 -3.67 -16.57
C ILE A 120 -6.37 -2.25 -16.66
N GLY A 121 -5.55 -1.22 -16.40
CA GLY A 121 -5.94 0.19 -16.54
C GLY A 121 -6.29 0.54 -17.98
N TRP A 122 -5.52 0.06 -18.94
CA TRP A 122 -5.88 0.22 -20.35
C TRP A 122 -7.20 -0.48 -20.71
N LEU A 123 -7.40 -1.71 -20.25
CA LEU A 123 -8.58 -2.52 -20.61
C LEU A 123 -9.87 -2.06 -19.92
N ILE A 124 -9.82 -1.76 -18.62
CA ILE A 124 -11.01 -1.47 -17.79
C ILE A 124 -11.27 0.03 -17.70
N LEU A 125 -10.22 0.84 -17.51
CA LEU A 125 -10.34 2.29 -17.32
C LEU A 125 -10.17 3.08 -18.63
N GLY A 126 -9.72 2.43 -19.71
CA GLY A 126 -9.46 3.08 -20.99
C GLY A 126 -8.22 3.99 -20.96
N GLU A 127 -7.34 3.82 -19.98
CA GLU A 127 -6.14 4.66 -19.82
C GLU A 127 -5.15 4.42 -20.96
N ARG A 128 -4.70 5.49 -21.61
CA ARG A 128 -3.69 5.41 -22.67
C ARG A 128 -2.30 5.60 -22.06
N LEU A 129 -1.46 4.58 -22.18
CA LEU A 129 -0.05 4.65 -21.81
C LEU A 129 0.68 5.59 -22.79
N ASN A 130 1.12 6.75 -22.31
CA ASN A 130 1.90 7.70 -23.10
C ASN A 130 3.41 7.38 -22.96
N GLN A 131 4.25 7.74 -23.94
CA GLN A 131 5.69 7.47 -23.94
C GLN A 131 6.47 8.09 -22.77
N ARG A 132 5.84 8.94 -21.95
CA ARG A 132 6.41 9.50 -20.72
C ARG A 132 6.05 8.71 -19.45
N ALA A 133 5.18 7.70 -19.57
CA ALA A 133 4.71 6.87 -18.47
C ALA A 133 5.50 5.56 -18.31
N VAL A 134 6.41 5.27 -19.25
CA VAL A 134 7.39 4.17 -19.23
C VAL A 134 8.78 4.78 -19.20
#